data_AF-A0A6X4QTD9-F1
#
_entry.id   AF-A0A6X4QTD9-F1
#
_cell.length_a   1.000
_cell.length_b   1.000
_cell.length_c   1.000
_cell.angle_alpha   90.00
_cell.angle_beta   90.00
_cell.angle_gamma   90.00
#
_symmetry.space_group_name_H-M   'P 1'
#
loop_
_entity.id
_entity.type
_entity.pdbx_description
1 polymer ?
#
loop_
_entity_poly.entity_id
_entity_poly.type
_entity_poly.pdbx_seq_one_letter_code
_entity_poly.pdbx_strand_id
1 'polypeptide(L)'
;MINLEWEELDRLEVDEKLEQILKFSYDAWISDPKNIRFFVRAFFLKWYLQIDNFDIESYEEQDEKLRYMYSYGEQELLDIPEVKWIMGYCLSLNPECFMGEENYDDVQLKGDKYLREASLANPEDVFLKDFYYASGGKSVKEFVKWESENREQLTNYLQANFNYDSLFSDYFKEMVTMDFGEKMRKKGILEKLFSKLKKKDRHE
;
A
#
# COMPACT_ATOMS: atom_id res chain seq x y z
N MET A 1 2.04 10.56 12.45
CA MET A 1 2.61 10.04 11.19
C MET A 1 3.71 10.97 10.71
N ILE A 2 4.76 10.43 10.10
CA ILE A 2 5.83 11.20 9.45
C ILE A 2 5.27 11.96 8.24
N ASN A 3 5.83 13.14 7.91
CA ASN A 3 5.49 13.85 6.68
C ASN A 3 5.96 13.04 5.45
N LEU A 4 5.02 12.67 4.57
CA LEU A 4 5.26 11.90 3.35
C LEU A 4 5.30 12.76 2.08
N GLU A 5 5.21 14.09 2.20
CA GLU A 5 5.28 15.05 1.10
C GLU A 5 6.60 14.97 0.34
N TRP A 6 6.52 14.88 -0.99
CA TRP A 6 7.69 14.77 -1.86
C TRP A 6 7.44 15.50 -3.19
N GLU A 7 7.56 16.83 -3.15
CA GLU A 7 7.19 17.71 -4.28
C GLU A 7 7.81 17.32 -5.63
N GLU A 8 9.08 16.88 -5.66
CA GLU A 8 9.72 16.44 -6.91
C GLU A 8 9.02 15.23 -7.52
N LEU A 9 8.65 14.26 -6.68
CA LEU A 9 7.95 13.06 -7.09
C LEU A 9 6.51 13.38 -7.47
N ASP A 10 5.83 14.21 -6.66
CA ASP A 10 4.44 14.64 -6.87
C ASP A 10 4.27 15.29 -8.27
N ARG A 11 5.23 16.13 -8.69
CA ARG A 11 5.24 16.69 -10.06
C ARG A 11 5.33 15.65 -11.17
N LEU A 12 6.11 14.58 -10.96
CA LEU A 12 6.22 13.49 -11.94
C LEU A 12 4.93 12.68 -12.00
N GLU A 13 4.26 12.49 -10.86
CA GLU A 13 2.95 11.82 -10.75
C GLU A 13 1.86 12.61 -11.48
N VAL A 14 1.79 13.94 -11.30
CA VAL A 14 0.85 14.82 -12.01
C VAL A 14 1.10 14.83 -13.52
N ASP A 15 2.35 14.77 -13.95
CA ASP A 15 2.73 14.68 -15.37
C ASP A 15 2.53 13.27 -15.97
N GLU A 16 2.07 12.30 -15.17
CA GLU A 16 1.86 10.89 -15.54
C GLU A 16 3.10 10.21 -16.17
N LYS A 17 4.31 10.61 -15.76
CA LYS A 17 5.58 10.08 -16.30
C LYS A 17 5.98 8.78 -15.61
N LEU A 18 5.21 7.71 -15.81
CA LEU A 18 5.30 6.43 -15.08
C LEU A 18 6.73 5.87 -14.95
N GLU A 19 7.47 5.77 -16.05
CA GLU A 19 8.86 5.27 -16.01
C GLU A 19 9.79 6.15 -15.18
N GLN A 20 9.61 7.47 -15.26
CA GLN A 20 10.40 8.41 -14.48
C GLN A 20 10.03 8.33 -13.01
N ILE A 21 8.75 8.16 -12.66
CA ILE A 21 8.27 7.94 -11.30
C ILE A 21 8.96 6.70 -10.69
N LEU A 22 8.91 5.57 -11.39
CA LEU A 22 9.47 4.30 -10.93
C LEU A 22 10.99 4.33 -10.78
N LYS A 23 11.68 5.01 -11.70
CA LYS A 23 13.13 5.18 -11.65
C LYS A 23 13.56 6.16 -10.56
N PHE A 24 12.98 7.36 -10.56
CA PHE A 24 13.32 8.45 -9.64
C PHE A 24 13.08 8.05 -8.19
N SER A 25 11.91 7.49 -7.89
CA SER A 25 11.55 7.09 -6.53
C SER A 25 12.49 6.01 -5.97
N TYR A 26 12.87 5.03 -6.80
CA TYR A 26 13.80 3.97 -6.41
C TYR A 26 15.23 4.47 -6.25
N ASP A 27 15.74 5.26 -7.19
CA ASP A 27 17.11 5.79 -7.14
C ASP A 27 17.31 6.70 -5.92
N ALA A 28 16.29 7.50 -5.57
CA ALA A 28 16.30 8.32 -4.37
C ALA A 28 16.30 7.48 -3.09
N TRP A 29 15.49 6.42 -3.02
CA TRP A 29 15.53 5.50 -1.88
C TRP A 29 16.87 4.77 -1.77
N ILE A 30 17.43 4.24 -2.87
CA ILE A 30 18.74 3.57 -2.85
C ILE A 30 19.86 4.50 -2.37
N SER A 31 19.76 5.80 -2.71
CA SER A 31 20.74 6.80 -2.28
C SER A 31 20.66 7.11 -0.79
N ASP A 32 19.48 6.96 -0.17
CA ASP A 32 19.26 7.12 1.26
C ASP A 32 18.25 6.07 1.81
N PRO A 33 18.69 4.81 2.00
CA PRO A 33 17.77 3.69 2.28
C PRO A 33 17.04 3.78 3.63
N LYS A 34 17.51 4.65 4.53
CA LYS A 34 16.89 4.89 5.86
C LYS A 34 15.88 6.03 5.83
N ASN A 35 15.71 6.70 4.70
CA ASN A 35 14.70 7.73 4.53
C ASN A 35 13.30 7.11 4.43
N ILE A 36 12.55 7.19 5.52
CA ILE A 36 11.24 6.52 5.63
C ILE A 36 10.26 7.03 4.58
N ARG A 37 10.25 8.34 4.31
CA ARG A 37 9.41 8.91 3.26
C ARG A 37 9.73 8.29 1.91
N PHE A 38 11.02 8.22 1.54
CA PHE A 38 11.40 7.65 0.25
C PHE A 38 11.03 6.18 0.15
N PHE A 39 11.26 5.40 1.22
CA PHE A 39 10.86 4.00 1.27
C PHE A 39 9.36 3.84 1.05
N VAL A 40 8.53 4.50 1.87
CA VAL A 40 7.07 4.34 1.86
C VAL A 40 6.49 4.73 0.49
N ARG A 41 6.90 5.88 -0.04
CA ARG A 41 6.40 6.38 -1.33
C ARG A 41 6.86 5.48 -2.49
N ALA A 42 8.13 5.13 -2.56
CA ALA A 42 8.65 4.29 -3.64
C ALA A 42 8.08 2.86 -3.59
N PHE A 43 7.92 2.29 -2.39
CA PHE A 43 7.37 0.95 -2.20
C PHE A 43 5.91 0.89 -2.68
N PHE A 44 5.10 1.87 -2.26
CA PHE A 44 3.73 2.01 -2.74
C PHE A 44 3.66 2.13 -4.26
N LEU A 45 4.44 3.03 -4.87
CA LEU A 45 4.35 3.29 -6.31
C LEU A 45 4.72 2.07 -7.14
N LYS A 46 5.75 1.32 -6.73
CA LYS A 46 6.12 0.07 -7.38
C LYS A 46 4.98 -0.94 -7.32
N TRP A 47 4.44 -1.16 -6.13
CA TRP A 47 3.30 -2.05 -5.96
C TRP A 47 2.08 -1.59 -6.77
N TYR A 48 1.67 -0.32 -6.63
CA TYR A 48 0.45 0.22 -7.22
C TYR A 48 0.48 0.19 -8.76
N LEU A 49 1.56 0.66 -9.36
CA LEU A 49 1.68 0.73 -10.82
C LEU A 49 1.76 -0.67 -11.46
N GLN A 50 2.31 -1.65 -10.74
CA GLN A 50 2.28 -3.04 -11.18
C GLN A 50 0.87 -3.61 -11.12
N ILE A 51 0.12 -3.34 -10.04
CA ILE A 51 -1.15 -4.04 -9.86
C ILE A 51 -2.31 -3.51 -10.71
N ASP A 52 -2.27 -2.22 -11.09
CA ASP A 52 -3.31 -1.61 -11.92
C ASP A 52 -3.04 -1.82 -13.42
N ASN A 53 -2.04 -2.64 -13.78
CA ASN A 53 -1.69 -3.02 -15.14
C ASN A 53 -1.43 -1.80 -16.04
N PHE A 54 -0.68 -0.83 -15.53
CA PHE A 54 -0.22 0.32 -16.30
C PHE A 54 0.73 -0.10 -17.42
N ASP A 55 0.83 0.69 -18.49
CA ASP A 55 1.78 0.42 -19.58
C ASP A 55 3.20 0.82 -19.14
N ILE A 56 3.89 -0.11 -18.48
CA ILE A 56 5.27 0.04 -18.01
C ILE A 56 6.20 -0.93 -18.75
N GLU A 57 7.41 -0.47 -19.07
CA GLU A 57 8.33 -1.14 -19.99
C GLU A 57 8.86 -2.47 -19.45
N SER A 58 9.04 -2.60 -18.12
CA SER A 58 9.69 -3.77 -17.52
C SER A 58 9.07 -4.17 -16.17
N TYR A 59 8.05 -5.03 -16.23
CA TYR A 59 7.41 -5.59 -15.03
C TYR A 59 8.37 -6.44 -14.18
N GLU A 60 9.22 -7.25 -14.83
CA GLU A 60 10.20 -8.11 -14.16
C GLU A 60 11.20 -7.30 -13.34
N GLU A 61 11.74 -6.20 -13.90
CA GLU A 61 12.65 -5.33 -13.17
C GLU A 61 11.97 -4.64 -11.98
N GLN A 62 10.70 -4.23 -12.14
CA GLN A 62 9.95 -3.65 -11.03
C GLN A 62 9.66 -4.69 -9.94
N ASP A 63 9.41 -5.95 -10.31
CA ASP A 63 9.18 -7.05 -9.35
C ASP A 63 10.43 -7.32 -8.52
N GLU A 64 11.59 -7.41 -9.16
CA GLU A 64 12.87 -7.59 -8.46
C GLU A 64 13.14 -6.45 -7.47
N LYS A 65 12.92 -5.20 -7.90
CA LYS A 65 13.08 -4.02 -7.04
C LYS A 65 12.10 -4.00 -5.89
N LEU A 66 10.83 -4.33 -6.12
CA LEU A 66 9.82 -4.41 -5.06
C LEU A 66 10.17 -5.48 -4.04
N ARG A 67 10.61 -6.67 -4.49
CA ARG A 67 11.07 -7.75 -3.60
C ARG A 67 12.31 -7.38 -2.80
N TYR A 68 13.24 -6.63 -3.41
CA TYR A 68 14.40 -6.11 -2.71
C TYR A 68 13.99 -5.09 -1.62
N MET A 69 13.12 -4.13 -1.96
CA MET A 69 12.57 -3.17 -0.99
C MET A 69 11.84 -3.88 0.15
N TYR A 70 11.00 -4.87 -0.16
CA TYR A 70 10.33 -5.70 0.84
C TYR A 70 11.33 -6.36 1.79
N SER A 71 12.33 -7.05 1.24
CA SER A 71 13.36 -7.75 2.03
C SER A 71 14.15 -6.79 2.92
N TYR A 72 14.48 -5.59 2.43
CA TYR A 72 15.17 -4.57 3.21
C TYR A 72 14.26 -3.99 4.31
N GLY A 73 13.03 -3.63 3.98
CA GLY A 73 12.05 -3.08 4.93
C GLY A 73 11.81 -4.03 6.10
N GLU A 74 11.68 -5.32 5.82
CA GLU A 74 11.58 -6.40 6.81
C GLU A 74 12.75 -6.42 7.79
N GLN A 75 13.98 -6.31 7.28
CA GLN A 75 15.19 -6.50 8.07
C GLN A 75 15.58 -5.25 8.86
N GLU A 76 15.37 -4.07 8.27
CA GLU A 76 16.00 -2.83 8.73
C GLU A 76 15.00 -1.80 9.25
N LEU A 77 13.74 -1.82 8.78
CA LEU A 77 12.80 -0.70 8.98
C LEU A 77 11.45 -1.10 9.59
N LEU A 78 11.19 -2.40 9.81
CA LEU A 78 9.86 -2.89 10.16
C LEU A 78 9.31 -2.34 11.50
N ASP A 79 10.17 -1.91 12.42
CA ASP A 79 9.74 -1.30 13.68
C ASP A 79 9.20 0.14 13.51
N ILE A 80 9.37 0.74 12.33
CA ILE A 80 8.82 2.05 12.00
C ILE A 80 7.33 1.90 11.61
N PRO A 81 6.39 2.59 12.29
CA PRO A 81 4.96 2.45 12.02
C PRO A 81 4.59 2.67 10.55
N GLU A 82 5.18 3.69 9.91
CA GLU A 82 4.92 4.04 8.51
C GLU A 82 5.29 2.92 7.54
N VAL A 83 6.42 2.26 7.81
CA VAL A 83 6.88 1.12 7.02
C VAL A 83 6.01 -0.10 7.28
N LYS A 84 5.70 -0.37 8.55
CA LYS A 84 4.88 -1.51 8.95
C LYS A 84 3.49 -1.46 8.32
N TRP A 85 2.81 -0.31 8.33
CA TRP A 85 1.46 -0.23 7.77
C TRP A 85 1.46 -0.31 6.26
N ILE A 86 2.39 0.34 5.54
CA ILE A 86 2.39 0.31 4.07
C ILE A 86 2.72 -1.10 3.57
N MET A 87 3.70 -1.77 4.19
CA MET A 87 4.01 -3.16 3.87
C MET A 87 2.82 -4.06 4.24
N GLY A 88 2.26 -3.91 5.44
CA GLY A 88 1.10 -4.67 5.87
C GLY A 88 -0.07 -4.56 4.88
N TYR A 89 -0.34 -3.35 4.40
CA TYR A 89 -1.37 -3.06 3.42
C TYR A 89 -1.14 -3.80 2.11
N CYS A 90 0.03 -3.61 1.47
CA CYS A 90 0.32 -4.23 0.18
C CYS A 90 0.33 -5.76 0.27
N LEU A 91 0.91 -6.34 1.33
CA LEU A 91 0.95 -7.79 1.55
C LEU A 91 -0.46 -8.38 1.75
N SER A 92 -1.34 -7.67 2.45
CA SER A 92 -2.71 -8.14 2.72
C SER A 92 -3.60 -8.18 1.47
N LEU A 93 -3.28 -7.36 0.47
CA LEU A 93 -4.06 -7.20 -0.76
C LEU A 93 -3.51 -8.03 -1.92
N ASN A 94 -2.20 -8.00 -2.14
CA ASN A 94 -1.54 -8.66 -3.28
C ASN A 94 -0.30 -9.41 -2.81
N PRO A 95 -0.46 -10.49 -2.02
CA PRO A 95 0.65 -11.31 -1.53
C PRO A 95 1.52 -11.85 -2.67
N GLU A 96 0.97 -12.01 -3.86
CA GLU A 96 1.68 -12.49 -5.06
C GLU A 96 2.79 -11.59 -5.58
N CYS A 97 2.74 -10.29 -5.30
CA CYS A 97 3.83 -9.39 -5.68
C CYS A 97 5.13 -9.67 -4.90
N PHE A 98 5.01 -10.28 -3.72
CA PHE A 98 6.11 -10.38 -2.76
C PHE A 98 6.73 -11.78 -2.67
N MET A 99 6.04 -12.82 -3.14
CA MET A 99 6.50 -14.22 -3.09
C MET A 99 6.05 -15.02 -4.31
N GLY A 100 6.71 -16.17 -4.54
CA GLY A 100 6.29 -17.15 -5.55
C GLY A 100 4.98 -17.87 -5.20
N GLU A 101 4.54 -18.79 -6.07
CA GLU A 101 3.15 -19.30 -6.07
C GLU A 101 2.68 -20.07 -4.81
N GLU A 102 3.58 -20.48 -3.91
CA GLU A 102 3.27 -21.49 -2.89
C GLU A 102 2.98 -20.97 -1.47
N ASN A 103 3.08 -19.66 -1.21
CA ASN A 103 3.00 -19.11 0.17
C ASN A 103 2.04 -17.91 0.35
N TYR A 104 1.03 -17.76 -0.52
CA TYR A 104 0.18 -16.57 -0.51
C TYR A 104 -0.58 -16.35 0.81
N ASP A 105 -1.14 -17.41 1.39
CA ASP A 105 -1.90 -17.32 2.64
C ASP A 105 -1.00 -16.85 3.79
N ASP A 106 0.24 -17.34 3.86
CA ASP A 106 1.21 -16.93 4.88
C ASP A 106 1.63 -15.47 4.73
N VAL A 107 1.82 -15.00 3.49
CA VAL A 107 2.15 -13.59 3.20
C VAL A 107 0.98 -12.67 3.54
N GLN A 108 -0.25 -13.07 3.20
CA GLN A 108 -1.44 -12.31 3.55
C GLN A 108 -1.61 -12.20 5.07
N LEU A 109 -1.50 -13.33 5.79
CA LEU A 109 -1.56 -13.38 7.26
C LEU A 109 -0.45 -12.53 7.90
N LYS A 110 0.72 -12.49 7.29
CA LYS A 110 1.82 -11.63 7.71
C LYS A 110 1.48 -10.14 7.51
N GLY A 111 0.88 -9.78 6.38
CA GLY A 111 0.37 -8.43 6.14
C GLY A 111 -0.67 -7.99 7.18
N ASP A 112 -1.66 -8.85 7.45
CA ASP A 112 -2.68 -8.61 8.47
C ASP A 112 -2.09 -8.45 9.88
N LYS A 113 -1.07 -9.26 10.19
CA LYS A 113 -0.32 -9.15 11.45
C LYS A 113 0.35 -7.78 11.57
N TYR A 114 0.94 -7.25 10.51
CA TYR A 114 1.59 -5.94 10.52
C TYR A 114 0.61 -4.80 10.73
N LEU A 115 -0.53 -4.82 10.04
CA LEU A 115 -1.59 -3.83 10.25
C LEU A 115 -2.09 -3.86 11.69
N ARG A 116 -2.30 -5.06 12.24
CA ARG A 116 -2.70 -5.23 13.65
C ARG A 116 -1.66 -4.66 14.61
N GLU A 117 -0.39 -5.00 14.43
CA GLU A 117 0.69 -4.51 15.29
C GLU A 117 0.84 -2.98 15.20
N ALA A 118 0.78 -2.42 14.00
CA ALA A 118 0.85 -0.97 13.78
C ALA A 118 -0.31 -0.25 14.48
N SER A 119 -1.54 -0.79 14.38
CA SER A 119 -2.72 -0.25 15.05
C SER A 119 -2.64 -0.36 16.58
N LEU A 120 -2.16 -1.49 17.11
CA LEU A 120 -2.01 -1.69 18.56
C LEU A 120 -0.91 -0.81 19.17
N ALA A 121 0.18 -0.58 18.44
CA ALA A 121 1.25 0.32 18.88
C ALA A 121 0.83 1.80 18.85
N ASN A 122 -0.17 2.15 18.02
CA ASN A 122 -0.66 3.51 17.83
C ASN A 122 -2.17 3.59 18.06
N PRO A 123 -2.65 3.35 19.30
CA PRO A 123 -4.07 3.17 19.59
C PRO A 123 -4.90 4.44 19.44
N GLU A 124 -4.30 5.62 19.22
CA GLU A 124 -5.04 6.86 18.92
C GLU A 124 -5.06 7.19 17.43
N ASP A 125 -4.34 6.44 16.60
CA ASP A 125 -4.28 6.67 15.16
C ASP A 125 -5.51 6.07 14.47
N VAL A 126 -6.42 6.95 14.06
CA VAL A 126 -7.68 6.56 13.41
C VAL A 126 -7.44 5.93 12.04
N PHE A 127 -6.40 6.35 11.31
CA PHE A 127 -6.08 5.81 9.99
C PHE A 127 -5.59 4.37 10.11
N LEU A 128 -4.66 4.08 11.03
CA LEU A 128 -4.16 2.72 11.25
C LEU A 128 -5.26 1.76 11.75
N LYS A 129 -6.21 2.25 12.55
CA LYS A 129 -7.40 1.46 12.94
C LYS A 129 -8.28 1.12 11.76
N ASP A 130 -8.50 2.05 10.83
CA ASP A 130 -9.33 1.82 9.64
C ASP A 130 -8.80 0.62 8.84
N PHE A 131 -7.50 0.61 8.51
CA PHE A 131 -6.89 -0.51 7.78
C PHE A 131 -6.97 -1.83 8.54
N TYR A 132 -6.67 -1.82 9.84
CA TYR A 132 -6.77 -3.03 10.66
C TYR A 132 -8.21 -3.58 10.71
N TYR A 133 -9.22 -2.72 10.78
CA TYR A 133 -10.62 -3.17 10.82
C TYR A 133 -11.08 -3.63 9.43
N ALA A 134 -10.66 -2.94 8.37
CA ALA A 134 -10.90 -3.33 6.99
C ALA A 134 -10.23 -4.68 6.64
N SER A 135 -9.10 -5.01 7.27
CA SER A 135 -8.42 -6.30 7.11
C SER A 135 -9.04 -7.45 7.93
N GLY A 136 -10.15 -7.21 8.63
CA GLY A 136 -10.85 -8.25 9.40
C GLY A 136 -10.52 -8.25 10.90
N GLY A 137 -9.87 -7.21 11.41
CA GLY A 137 -9.67 -7.03 12.86
C GLY A 137 -10.96 -6.90 13.68
N LYS A 138 -12.09 -6.64 13.02
CA LYS A 138 -13.44 -6.54 13.59
C LYS A 138 -14.46 -7.24 12.73
N SER A 139 -15.61 -7.60 13.33
CA SER A 139 -16.75 -8.02 12.52
C SER A 139 -17.23 -6.88 11.62
N VAL A 140 -17.78 -7.19 10.45
CA VAL A 140 -18.30 -6.20 9.50
C VAL A 140 -19.24 -5.19 10.16
N LYS A 141 -20.12 -5.65 11.06
CA LYS A 141 -21.07 -4.80 11.78
C LYS A 141 -20.37 -3.82 12.72
N GLU A 142 -19.34 -4.27 13.44
CA GLU A 142 -18.55 -3.40 14.31
C GLU A 142 -17.74 -2.40 13.50
N PHE A 143 -17.15 -2.82 12.37
CA PHE A 143 -16.38 -1.93 11.52
C PHE A 143 -17.25 -0.83 10.91
N VAL A 144 -18.39 -1.17 10.30
CA VAL A 144 -19.31 -0.18 9.72
C VAL A 144 -19.80 0.82 10.76
N LYS A 145 -20.08 0.36 11.98
CA LYS A 145 -20.45 1.25 13.09
C LYS A 145 -19.31 2.19 13.45
N TRP A 146 -18.11 1.64 13.64
CA TRP A 146 -16.92 2.41 14.00
C TRP A 146 -16.57 3.44 12.92
N GLU A 147 -16.59 3.06 11.65
CA GLU A 147 -16.30 3.94 10.51
C GLU A 147 -17.28 5.12 10.46
N SER A 148 -18.58 4.86 10.67
CA SER A 148 -19.60 5.90 10.78
C SER A 148 -19.33 6.88 11.93
N GLU A 149 -18.98 6.37 13.12
CA GLU A 149 -18.68 7.18 14.30
C GLU A 149 -17.38 7.99 14.18
N ASN A 150 -16.43 7.54 13.35
CA ASN A 150 -15.10 8.15 13.21
C ASN A 150 -14.90 8.85 11.85
N ARG A 151 -15.94 8.96 11.02
CA ARG A 151 -15.84 9.50 9.65
C ARG A 151 -15.26 10.91 9.59
N GLU A 152 -15.66 11.79 10.51
CA GLU A 152 -15.14 13.16 10.58
C GLU A 152 -13.65 13.16 10.96
N GLN A 153 -13.25 12.35 11.94
CA GLN A 153 -11.85 12.23 12.35
C GLN A 153 -10.98 11.67 11.22
N LEU A 154 -11.46 10.63 10.51
CA LEU A 154 -10.80 10.09 9.32
C LEU A 154 -10.66 11.15 8.22
N THR A 155 -11.72 11.91 7.94
CA THR A 155 -11.69 12.97 6.92
C THR A 155 -10.66 14.03 7.27
N ASN A 156 -10.66 14.51 8.51
CA ASN A 156 -9.70 15.49 9.00
C ASN A 156 -8.27 14.94 8.95
N TYR A 157 -8.09 13.66 9.28
CA TYR A 157 -6.80 12.99 9.20
C TYR A 157 -6.26 12.98 7.77
N LEU A 158 -7.08 12.61 6.79
CA LEU A 158 -6.69 12.58 5.37
C LEU A 158 -6.33 13.99 4.87
N GLN A 159 -7.12 14.99 5.23
CA GLN A 159 -6.85 16.38 4.86
C GLN A 159 -5.55 16.92 5.47
N ALA A 160 -5.18 16.44 6.66
CA ALA A 160 -3.95 16.89 7.33
C ALA A 160 -2.69 16.17 6.85
N ASN A 161 -2.80 14.90 6.43
CA ASN A 161 -1.63 14.03 6.18
C ASN A 161 -1.46 13.59 4.71
N PHE A 162 -2.48 13.74 3.87
CA PHE A 162 -2.49 13.32 2.47
C PHE A 162 -2.94 14.44 1.53
N ASN A 163 -2.61 15.71 1.81
CA ASN A 163 -3.08 16.84 1.00
C ASN A 163 -2.19 17.17 -0.21
N TYR A 164 -1.25 16.30 -0.57
CA TYR A 164 -0.35 16.50 -1.71
C TYR A 164 -1.00 16.03 -3.01
N ASP A 165 -0.69 16.68 -4.13
CA ASP A 165 -1.16 16.30 -5.47
C ASP A 165 -0.35 15.09 -5.96
N SER A 166 -0.80 13.88 -5.59
CA SER A 166 -0.06 12.63 -5.84
C SER A 166 -0.99 11.43 -5.90
N LEU A 167 -0.63 10.43 -6.71
CA LEU A 167 -1.27 9.12 -6.79
C LEU A 167 -1.34 8.47 -5.41
N PHE A 168 -0.29 8.58 -4.59
CA PHE A 168 -0.30 8.06 -3.22
C PHE A 168 -1.41 8.68 -2.38
N SER A 169 -1.51 10.01 -2.40
CA SER A 169 -2.51 10.73 -1.60
C SER A 169 -3.92 10.47 -2.10
N ASP A 170 -4.12 10.52 -3.41
CA ASP A 170 -5.41 10.30 -4.03
C ASP A 170 -5.90 8.88 -3.81
N TYR A 171 -5.02 7.89 -3.94
CA TYR A 171 -5.31 6.49 -3.65
C TYR A 171 -5.82 6.30 -2.22
N PHE A 172 -5.10 6.77 -1.20
CA PHE A 172 -5.50 6.54 0.19
C PHE A 172 -6.72 7.38 0.60
N LYS A 173 -6.88 8.59 0.05
CA LYS A 173 -8.13 9.36 0.19
C LYS A 173 -9.32 8.58 -0.38
N GLU A 174 -9.20 8.07 -1.60
CA GLU A 174 -10.24 7.29 -2.26
C GLU A 174 -10.57 6.04 -1.43
N MET A 175 -9.55 5.27 -1.05
CA MET A 175 -9.72 4.02 -0.29
C MET A 175 -10.40 4.22 1.06
N VAL A 176 -10.15 5.33 1.77
CA VAL A 176 -10.80 5.60 3.06
C VAL A 176 -12.21 6.19 2.88
N THR A 177 -12.44 6.99 1.84
CA THR A 177 -13.72 7.67 1.61
C THR A 177 -14.77 6.82 0.88
N MET A 178 -14.36 5.75 0.18
CA MET A 178 -15.26 4.74 -0.39
C MET A 178 -16.18 4.15 0.67
N ASP A 179 -17.41 3.77 0.27
CA ASP A 179 -18.25 2.98 1.15
C ASP A 179 -17.72 1.55 1.31
N PHE A 180 -18.06 0.88 2.41
CA PHE A 180 -17.60 -0.48 2.68
C PHE A 180 -17.91 -1.47 1.54
N GLY A 181 -19.05 -1.33 0.85
CA GLY A 181 -19.42 -2.17 -0.28
C GLY A 181 -18.56 -1.94 -1.52
N GLU A 182 -18.09 -0.71 -1.74
CA GLU A 182 -17.10 -0.34 -2.75
C GLU A 182 -15.71 -0.85 -2.40
N LYS A 183 -15.26 -0.69 -1.15
CA LYS A 183 -13.97 -1.23 -0.68
C LYS A 183 -13.88 -2.74 -0.91
N MET A 184 -14.93 -3.49 -0.53
CA MET A 184 -14.97 -4.94 -0.72
C MET A 184 -15.04 -5.35 -2.20
N ARG A 185 -15.72 -4.56 -3.05
CA ARG A 185 -15.74 -4.80 -4.51
C ARG A 185 -14.38 -4.55 -5.13
N LYS A 186 -13.70 -3.45 -4.79
CA LYS A 186 -12.35 -3.11 -5.31
C LYS A 186 -11.34 -4.18 -4.88
N LYS A 187 -11.34 -4.59 -3.61
CA LYS A 187 -10.55 -5.73 -3.12
C LYS A 187 -10.80 -7.01 -3.92
N GLY A 188 -12.07 -7.38 -4.10
CA GLY A 188 -12.43 -8.58 -4.86
C GLY A 188 -12.13 -8.49 -6.38
N ILE A 189 -12.07 -7.28 -6.96
CA ILE A 189 -11.64 -7.07 -8.35
C ILE A 189 -10.13 -7.25 -8.46
N LEU A 190 -9.36 -6.65 -7.55
CA LEU A 190 -7.91 -6.80 -7.48
C LEU A 190 -7.55 -8.29 -7.33
N GLU A 191 -8.09 -8.98 -6.33
CA GLU A 191 -7.89 -10.43 -6.14
C GLU A 191 -8.20 -11.26 -7.41
N LYS A 192 -9.25 -10.89 -8.15
CA LYS A 192 -9.66 -11.57 -9.40
C LYS A 192 -8.74 -11.29 -10.57
N LEU A 193 -8.25 -10.06 -10.74
CA LEU A 193 -7.34 -9.69 -11.83
C LEU A 193 -6.04 -10.51 -11.74
N PHE A 194 -5.47 -10.64 -10.54
CA PHE A 194 -4.30 -11.49 -10.31
C PHE A 194 -4.59 -12.97 -10.49
N SER A 195 -5.78 -13.45 -10.09
CA SER A 195 -6.16 -14.84 -10.37
C SER A 195 -6.27 -15.19 -11.85
N LYS A 196 -6.48 -14.20 -12.73
CA LYS A 196 -6.56 -14.37 -14.19
C LYS A 196 -5.18 -14.28 -14.86
N LEU A 197 -4.28 -13.42 -14.39
CA LEU A 197 -2.88 -13.40 -14.82
C LEU A 197 -2.21 -14.77 -14.55
N LYS A 198 -2.50 -15.40 -13.40
CA LYS A 198 -2.10 -16.79 -13.04
C LYS A 198 -2.44 -17.88 -14.07
N LYS A 199 -3.41 -17.67 -14.95
CA LYS A 199 -3.80 -18.63 -16.00
C LYS A 199 -3.09 -18.40 -17.32
N LYS A 200 -2.59 -17.19 -17.57
CA LYS A 200 -1.94 -16.84 -18.83
C LYS A 200 -0.50 -17.38 -18.84
N ASP A 201 0.20 -17.25 -17.72
CA ASP A 201 1.59 -17.71 -17.58
C ASP A 201 1.77 -19.23 -17.43
N ARG A 202 0.67 -19.98 -17.26
CA ARG A 202 0.69 -21.47 -17.26
C ARG A 202 0.49 -22.10 -18.64
N HIS A 203 0.30 -21.28 -19.68
CA HIS A 203 -0.02 -21.74 -21.03
C HIS A 203 0.93 -21.20 -22.12
N GLU A 204 2.05 -20.61 -21.73
CA GLU A 204 3.20 -20.33 -22.60
C GLU A 204 4.40 -21.18 -22.19
#